data_AF-A0A957D0R2-F1
#
_entry.id   AF-A0A957D0R2-F1
#
_cell.length_a   1.000
_cell.length_b   1.000
_cell.length_c   1.000
_cell.angle_alpha   90.00
_cell.angle_beta   90.00
_cell.angle_gamma   90.00
#
_symmetry.space_group_name_H-M   'P 1'
#
loop_
_entity.id
_entity.type
_entity.pdbx_description
1 polymer ?
#
loop_
_entity_poly.entity_id
_entity_poly.type
_entity_poly.pdbx_seq_one_letter_code
_entity_poly.pdbx_strand_id
1 'polypeptide(L)' 'MNNVYRVSGSYLAKYPDGHYSGKIGLGATVIAKNEREAKKMVASQTIKTYGYVGFKWDDVDVYRQSA' A
#
# COMPACT_ATOMS: atom_id res chain seq x y z
N MET A 1 -17.53 -12.08 3.38
CA MET A 1 -17.00 -11.74 4.73
C MET A 1 -15.82 -10.80 4.56
N ASN A 2 -15.80 -9.70 5.31
CA ASN A 2 -14.66 -8.78 5.32
C ASN A 2 -13.63 -9.26 6.34
N ASN A 3 -12.36 -9.12 6.02
CA ASN A 3 -11.25 -9.55 6.85
C ASN A 3 -10.36 -8.36 7.18
N VAL A 4 -9.74 -8.38 8.35
CA VAL A 4 -8.71 -7.40 8.72
C VAL A 4 -7.38 -7.88 8.13
N TYR A 5 -6.72 -7.04 7.36
CA TYR A 5 -5.40 -7.29 6.80
C TYR A 5 -4.42 -6.25 7.29
N ARG A 6 -3.21 -6.69 7.59
CA ARG A 6 -2.07 -5.81 7.77
C ARG A 6 -1.18 -5.90 6.53
N VAL A 7 -0.90 -4.74 5.95
CA VAL A 7 -0.02 -4.55 4.81
C VAL A 7 1.22 -3.84 5.32
N SER A 8 2.37 -4.50 5.22
CA SER A 8 3.66 -3.95 5.65
C SER A 8 4.73 -4.14 4.60
N GLY A 9 5.73 -3.27 4.58
CA GLY A 9 6.86 -3.40 3.67
C GLY A 9 7.38 -2.05 3.19
N SER A 10 7.74 -1.97 1.92
CA SER A 10 8.22 -0.76 1.28
C SER A 10 7.77 -0.60 -0.17
N TYR A 11 7.78 0.66 -0.63
CA TYR A 11 7.39 1.01 -1.98
C TYR A 11 8.18 2.21 -2.51
N LEU A 12 8.12 2.39 -3.84
CA LEU A 12 8.58 3.56 -4.55
C LEU A 12 7.37 4.33 -5.08
N ALA A 13 7.23 5.58 -4.68
CA ALA A 13 6.19 6.47 -5.17
C ALA A 13 6.67 7.21 -6.41
N LYS A 14 5.80 7.40 -7.41
CA LYS A 14 6.10 8.22 -8.59
C LYS A 14 5.52 9.61 -8.40
N TYR A 15 6.35 10.64 -8.52
CA TYR A 15 5.94 12.04 -8.48
C TYR A 15 5.43 12.54 -9.84
N PRO A 16 4.64 13.62 -9.88
CA PRO A 16 4.10 14.16 -11.14
C PRO A 16 5.15 14.53 -12.20
N ASP A 17 6.34 14.93 -11.77
CA ASP A 17 7.51 15.25 -12.61
C ASP A 17 8.27 14.00 -13.11
N GLY A 18 7.78 12.80 -12.77
CA GLY A 18 8.24 11.53 -13.32
C GLY A 18 9.30 10.81 -12.50
N HIS A 19 9.87 11.43 -11.46
CA HIS A 19 10.85 10.74 -10.61
C HIS A 19 10.18 9.78 -9.64
N TYR A 20 10.93 8.75 -9.23
CA TYR A 20 10.53 7.86 -8.15
C TYR A 20 11.20 8.28 -6.84
N SER A 21 10.47 8.16 -5.73
CA SER A 21 11.03 8.27 -4.39
C SER A 21 12.09 7.20 -4.14
N GLY A 22 12.87 7.36 -3.06
CA GLY A 22 13.54 6.23 -2.42
C GLY A 22 12.55 5.22 -1.85
N LYS A 23 13.06 4.13 -1.25
CA LYS A 23 12.22 3.13 -0.56
C LYS A 23 11.50 3.78 0.63
N ILE A 24 10.18 3.81 0.59
CA ILE A 24 9.33 4.33 1.68
C ILE A 24 8.76 3.16 2.45
N GLY A 25 8.97 3.13 3.77
CA GLY A 25 8.36 2.15 4.67
C GLY A 25 6.84 2.31 4.72
N LEU A 26 6.13 1.19 4.81
CA LEU A 26 4.69 1.11 4.87
C LEU A 26 4.25 0.18 5.99
N GLY A 27 3.23 0.62 6.74
CA GLY A 27 2.51 -0.20 7.69
C GLY A 27 1.08 0.30 7.82
N ALA A 28 0.12 -0.45 7.30
CA ALA A 28 -1.29 -0.10 7.33
C ALA A 28 -2.15 -1.31 7.70
N THR A 29 -3.22 -1.08 8.45
CA THR A 29 -4.25 -2.07 8.72
C THR A 29 -5.52 -1.66 8.00
N VAL A 30 -6.07 -2.55 7.17
CA VAL A 30 -7.25 -2.27 6.33
C VAL A 30 -8.24 -3.43 6.40
N ILE A 31 -9.53 -3.10 6.28
CA ILE A 31 -10.60 -4.09 6.17
C ILE A 31 -10.86 -4.31 4.67
N ALA A 32 -10.62 -5.53 4.19
CA ALA A 32 -10.77 -5.90 2.78
C ALA A 32 -11.32 -7.32 2.63
N LYS A 33 -11.86 -7.67 1.46
CA LYS A 33 -12.34 -9.03 1.18
C LYS A 33 -11.17 -10.00 1.00
N ASN A 34 -10.09 -9.54 0.38
CA ASN A 34 -8.88 -10.33 0.09
C ASN A 34 -7.61 -9.46 0.11
N GLU A 35 -6.45 -10.10 0.09
CA GLU A 35 -5.14 -9.44 0.12
C GLU A 35 -4.92 -8.47 -1.05
N ARG A 36 -5.43 -8.81 -2.24
CA ARG A 36 -5.30 -7.96 -3.43
C ARG A 36 -6.05 -6.64 -3.26
N GLU A 37 -7.24 -6.68 -2.68
CA GLU A 37 -8.03 -5.49 -2.34
C GLU A 37 -7.33 -4.68 -1.25
N ALA A 38 -6.78 -5.33 -0.21
CA ALA A 38 -5.99 -4.65 0.81
C ALA A 38 -4.80 -3.87 0.22
N LYS A 39 -3.99 -4.49 -0.66
CA LYS A 39 -2.88 -3.80 -1.36
C LYS A 39 -3.37 -2.59 -2.16
N LYS A 40 -4.47 -2.73 -2.90
CA LYS A 40 -5.04 -1.64 -3.71
C LYS A 40 -5.51 -0.48 -2.85
N MET A 41 -6.19 -0.75 -1.73
CA MET A 41 -6.67 0.28 -0.82
C MET A 41 -5.52 1.08 -0.24
N VAL A 42 -4.47 0.40 0.23
CA VAL A 42 -3.30 1.08 0.79
C VAL A 42 -2.57 1.90 -0.27
N ALA A 43 -2.31 1.33 -1.45
CA ALA A 43 -1.70 2.09 -2.55
C ALA A 43 -2.52 3.32 -2.93
N SER A 44 -3.85 3.20 -3.01
CA SER A 44 -4.75 4.32 -3.33
C SER A 44 -4.75 5.40 -2.25
N GLN A 45 -4.76 5.02 -0.97
CA GLN A 45 -4.64 5.97 0.14
C GLN A 45 -3.29 6.71 0.08
N THR A 46 -2.20 5.98 -0.13
CA THR A 46 -0.86 6.58 -0.24
C THR A 46 -0.77 7.58 -1.40
N ILE A 47 -1.24 7.21 -2.59
CA ILE A 47 -1.26 8.09 -3.77
C ILE A 47 -2.04 9.37 -3.46
N LYS A 48 -3.23 9.24 -2.86
CA LYS A 48 -4.09 10.38 -2.54
C LYS A 48 -3.51 11.30 -1.47
N THR A 49 -2.96 10.73 -0.40
CA THR A 49 -2.44 11.50 0.75
C THR A 49 -1.24 12.36 0.37
N TYR A 50 -0.37 11.85 -0.50
CA TYR A 50 0.92 12.49 -0.79
C TYR A 50 1.02 13.07 -2.21
N GLY A 51 -0.07 13.02 -2.99
CA GLY A 51 -0.09 13.59 -4.35
C GLY A 51 0.79 12.86 -5.35
N TYR A 52 1.06 11.57 -5.12
CA TYR A 52 1.80 10.75 -6.08
C TYR A 52 0.94 10.43 -7.31
N VAL A 53 1.56 10.19 -8.45
CA VAL A 53 0.88 9.77 -9.70
C VAL A 53 1.06 8.30 -10.01
N GLY A 54 1.88 7.60 -9.23
CA GLY A 54 2.15 6.19 -9.41
C GLY A 54 2.79 5.56 -8.19
N PHE A 55 2.87 4.25 -8.21
CA PHE A 55 3.28 3.45 -7.06
C PHE A 55 3.88 2.13 -7.56
N LYS A 56 5.02 1.74 -7.02
CA LYS A 56 5.66 0.43 -7.28
C LYS A 56 5.99 -0.24 -5.96
N TRP A 57 5.44 -1.43 -5.74
CA TRP A 57 5.82 -2.28 -4.62
C TRP A 57 7.28 -2.71 -4.77
N ASP A 58 8.05 -2.59 -3.68
CA ASP A 58 9.43 -3.07 -3.63
C ASP A 58 9.49 -4.39 -2.87
N ASP A 59 9.09 -4.36 -1.60
CA ASP A 59 8.98 -5.53 -0.73
C ASP A 59 7.69 -5.41 0.07
N VAL A 60 6.72 -6.31 -0.09
CA VAL A 60 5.40 -6.15 0.54
C VAL A 60 4.81 -7.46 1.03
N ASP A 61 4.61 -7.50 2.34
CA ASP A 61 3.90 -8.55 3.04
C ASP A 61 2.48 -8.13 3.33
N VAL A 62 1.56 -9.07 3.12
CA VAL A 62 0.17 -8.94 3.52
C VAL A 62 -0.22 -10.17 4.30
N TYR A 63 -0.68 -9.97 5.52
CA TYR A 63 -1.19 -11.05 6.34
C TYR A 63 -2.56 -10.69 6.88
N ARG A 64 -3.45 -11.69 6.81
CA ARG A 64 -4.76 -11.61 7.44
C ARG A 64 -4.55 -11.62 8.95
N GLN A 65 -5.06 -10.62 9.64
CA GLN A 65 -5.15 -10.64 11.08
C GLN A 65 -6.36 -11.50 11.43
N SER A 66 -6.11 -12.67 12.03
CA SER A 66 -7.14 -13.40 12.74
C SER A 66 -7.52 -12.56 13.97
N ALA A 67 -8.80 -12.21 14.08
CA ALA A 67 -9.35 -11.62 15.29
C ALA A 67 -9.33 -12.65 16.43
#